data_AF-A0A9D0Y2S6-F1
#
_entry.id   AF-A0A9D0Y2S6-F1
#
_cell.length_a   1.000
_cell.length_b   1.000
_cell.length_c   1.000
_cell.angle_alpha   90.00
_cell.angle_beta   90.00
_cell.angle_gamma   90.00
#
_symmetry.space_group_name_H-M   'P 1'
#
loop_
_entity.id
_entity.type
_entity.pdbx_description
1 polymer ?
#
loop_
_entity_poly.entity_id
_entity_poly.type
_entity_poly.pdbx_seq_one_letter_code
_entity_poly.pdbx_strand_id
1 'polypeptide(L)'
;MKKRLVYVFTILSIMILFVGCGNAKTSKTYTFNVETGDSVKVKLDTSDKYNITSEVPFEISQDGDVKSQGTFIFGEAYEQYKDVVDTDENAELLDSGNKDGNEYVFWSYNDSEYNYAILIKGSSTGLILANDVSEESAKECFNRLTIEYKD
;
A
#
# COMPACT_ATOMS: atom_id res chain seq x y z
N MET A 1 21.89 74.60 3.14
CA MET A 1 21.34 74.36 1.78
C MET A 1 22.13 73.26 1.10
N LYS A 2 21.42 72.21 0.64
CA LYS A 2 21.65 71.33 -0.53
C LYS A 2 21.43 69.85 -0.18
N LYS A 3 20.26 69.38 -0.61
CA LYS A 3 19.79 67.99 -0.69
C LYS A 3 20.58 67.22 -1.76
N ARG A 4 20.64 65.89 -1.61
CA ARG A 4 20.68 64.82 -2.64
C ARG A 4 20.83 63.50 -1.88
N LEU A 5 19.77 62.79 -1.50
CA LEU A 5 18.96 61.84 -2.29
C LEU A 5 19.81 60.90 -3.14
N VAL A 6 20.10 59.71 -2.61
CA VAL A 6 20.17 58.45 -3.38
C VAL A 6 19.62 57.33 -2.49
N TYR A 7 18.43 56.85 -2.84
CA TYR A 7 17.82 55.61 -2.35
C TYR A 7 18.52 54.43 -3.03
N VAL A 8 18.95 53.41 -2.27
CA VAL A 8 19.23 52.07 -2.83
C VAL A 8 18.71 50.99 -1.88
N PHE A 9 17.52 50.51 -2.23
CA PHE A 9 17.13 49.11 -2.38
C PHE A 9 17.19 48.12 -1.20
N THR A 10 15.96 47.80 -0.77
CA THR A 10 15.39 46.44 -0.59
C THR A 10 15.44 45.82 0.81
N ILE A 11 14.41 46.17 1.56
CA ILE A 11 13.73 45.30 2.51
C ILE A 11 13.20 44.08 1.74
N LEU A 12 13.84 42.92 1.88
CA LEU A 12 13.22 41.61 1.61
C LEU A 12 13.90 40.49 2.42
N SER A 13 14.03 40.71 3.73
CA SER A 13 14.26 39.62 4.68
C SER A 13 12.90 39.20 5.23
N ILE A 14 12.35 38.11 4.69
CA ILE A 14 11.50 37.09 5.33
C ILE A 14 11.27 36.06 4.21
N MET A 15 12.29 35.24 3.92
CA MET A 15 12.00 33.89 3.46
C MET A 15 11.55 33.16 4.71
N ILE A 16 10.23 32.97 4.83
CA ILE A 16 9.66 32.04 5.79
C ILE A 16 10.23 30.68 5.40
N LEU A 17 11.23 30.22 6.16
CA LEU A 17 11.61 28.84 6.21
C LEU A 17 10.41 28.10 6.80
N PHE A 18 9.43 27.75 5.95
CA PHE A 18 8.59 26.60 6.21
C PHE A 18 9.52 25.40 6.12
N VAL A 19 10.25 25.14 7.21
CA VAL A 19 10.70 23.80 7.54
C VAL A 19 9.41 23.07 7.86
N GLY A 20 8.65 22.70 6.82
CA GLY A 20 7.49 21.84 6.95
C GLY A 20 7.97 20.62 7.72
N CYS A 21 7.26 20.25 8.79
CA CYS A 21 7.53 19.07 9.60
C CYS A 21 7.89 17.91 8.68
N GLY A 22 9.19 17.67 8.51
CA GLY A 22 9.71 16.68 7.59
C GLY A 22 9.34 15.30 8.13
N ASN A 23 8.58 14.56 7.34
CA ASN A 23 8.49 13.11 7.39
C ASN A 23 8.07 12.52 8.75
N ALA A 24 7.00 13.03 9.36
CA ALA A 24 6.31 12.25 10.37
C ALA A 24 5.72 11.01 9.67
N LYS A 25 6.33 9.83 9.89
CA LYS A 25 5.78 8.56 9.40
C LYS A 25 4.44 8.34 10.09
N THR A 26 3.36 8.56 9.36
CA THR A 26 2.01 8.29 9.84
C THR A 26 1.60 6.89 9.43
N SER A 27 0.80 6.22 10.25
CA SER A 27 0.24 4.92 9.88
C SER A 27 -1.18 4.79 10.37
N LYS A 28 -1.96 3.97 9.67
CA LYS A 28 -3.31 3.58 10.07
C LYS A 28 -3.36 2.07 10.23
N THR A 29 -4.12 1.59 11.20
CA THR A 29 -4.20 0.17 11.51
C THR A 29 -5.65 -0.22 11.76
N TYR A 30 -6.05 -1.33 11.15
CA TYR A 30 -7.32 -1.98 11.40
C TYR A 30 -7.10 -3.43 11.80
N THR A 31 -8.06 -3.97 12.55
CA THR A 31 -8.12 -5.39 12.87
C THR A 31 -9.42 -5.93 12.33
N PHE A 32 -9.32 -6.93 11.47
CA PHE A 32 -10.42 -7.57 10.78
C PHE A 32 -10.66 -8.94 11.42
N ASN A 33 -11.89 -9.21 11.82
CA ASN A 33 -12.32 -10.56 12.16
C ASN A 33 -12.91 -11.16 10.89
N VAL A 34 -12.32 -12.25 10.41
CA VAL A 34 -12.58 -12.79 9.07
C VAL A 34 -13.36 -14.11 9.12
N GLU A 35 -13.83 -14.58 7.96
CA GLU A 35 -14.72 -15.74 7.86
C GLU A 35 -14.13 -17.05 8.40
N THR A 36 -12.82 -17.19 8.35
CA THR A 36 -12.07 -18.31 8.95
C THR A 36 -12.15 -18.36 10.48
N GLY A 37 -12.62 -17.28 11.11
CA GLY A 37 -12.60 -17.07 12.56
C GLY A 37 -11.32 -16.40 13.06
N ASP A 38 -10.35 -16.15 12.18
CA ASP A 38 -9.10 -15.49 12.52
C ASP A 38 -9.29 -13.97 12.76
N SER A 39 -8.37 -13.37 13.52
CA SER A 39 -8.25 -11.92 13.67
C SER A 39 -6.96 -11.46 13.01
N VAL A 40 -7.07 -10.61 11.98
CA VAL A 40 -5.93 -10.14 11.18
C VAL A 40 -5.76 -8.63 11.37
N LYS A 41 -4.55 -8.21 11.75
CA LYS A 41 -4.18 -6.80 11.81
C LYS A 41 -3.53 -6.38 10.49
N VAL A 42 -4.08 -5.34 9.87
CA VAL A 42 -3.52 -4.71 8.68
C VAL A 42 -3.13 -3.27 9.02
N LYS A 43 -1.86 -2.95 8.82
CA LYS A 43 -1.30 -1.62 9.03
C LYS A 43 -0.80 -1.07 7.70
N LEU A 44 -1.17 0.17 7.39
CA LEU A 44 -0.69 0.90 6.22
C LEU A 44 0.18 2.09 6.66
N ASP A 45 1.34 2.27 6.03
CA ASP A 45 2.08 3.55 6.05
C ASP A 45 1.33 4.61 5.22
N THR A 46 0.75 5.59 5.90
CA THR A 46 -0.08 6.65 5.32
C THR A 46 0.73 7.89 4.92
N SER A 47 2.06 7.80 4.92
CA SER A 47 2.92 8.81 4.30
C SER A 47 2.53 9.00 2.83
N ASP A 48 2.86 10.15 2.24
CA ASP A 48 2.53 10.46 0.83
C ASP A 48 1.03 10.41 0.53
N LYS A 49 0.21 10.73 1.54
CA LYS A 49 -1.25 10.85 1.49
C LYS A 49 -1.96 9.54 1.12
N TYR A 50 -1.34 8.42 1.45
CA TYR A 50 -1.99 7.13 1.41
C TYR A 50 -3.03 6.99 2.51
N ASN A 51 -4.10 6.25 2.26
CA ASN A 51 -5.15 5.96 3.22
C ASN A 51 -5.70 4.54 3.00
N ILE A 52 -6.29 3.98 4.05
CA ILE A 52 -6.95 2.67 4.05
C ILE A 52 -8.34 2.76 4.68
N THR A 53 -9.30 1.99 4.17
CA THR A 53 -10.64 1.82 4.74
C THR A 53 -10.72 0.60 5.68
N SER A 54 -11.75 0.54 6.52
CA SER A 54 -11.91 -0.52 7.54
C SER A 54 -12.91 -1.62 7.16
N GLU A 55 -13.52 -1.53 5.98
CA GLU A 55 -14.53 -2.47 5.51
C GLU A 55 -13.91 -3.40 4.47
N VAL A 56 -14.42 -4.63 4.34
CA VAL A 56 -13.91 -5.60 3.36
C VAL A 56 -14.87 -5.63 2.15
N PRO A 57 -14.38 -5.56 0.90
CA PRO A 57 -12.98 -5.36 0.53
C PRO A 57 -12.48 -3.97 0.95
N PHE A 58 -11.29 -3.91 1.54
CA PHE A 58 -10.71 -2.64 1.95
C PHE A 58 -10.03 -1.96 0.76
N GLU A 59 -10.02 -0.64 0.78
CA GLU A 59 -9.42 0.17 -0.28
C GLU A 59 -8.16 0.81 0.23
N ILE A 60 -7.10 0.77 -0.57
CA ILE A 60 -5.90 1.58 -0.42
C ILE A 60 -5.99 2.69 -1.45
N SER A 61 -6.05 3.94 -0.99
CA SER A 61 -6.10 5.12 -1.85
C SER A 61 -4.90 6.02 -1.64
N GLN A 62 -4.55 6.80 -2.66
CA GLN A 62 -3.56 7.87 -2.59
C GLN A 62 -4.18 9.13 -3.19
N ASP A 63 -4.11 10.26 -2.47
CA ASP A 63 -4.71 11.52 -2.91
C ASP A 63 -6.23 11.45 -3.21
N GLY A 64 -6.91 10.44 -2.64
CA GLY A 64 -8.35 10.21 -2.82
C GLY A 64 -8.71 9.21 -3.93
N ASP A 65 -7.76 8.85 -4.79
CA ASP A 65 -7.96 7.84 -5.84
C ASP A 65 -7.64 6.44 -5.29
N VAL A 66 -8.54 5.49 -5.52
CA VAL A 66 -8.31 4.08 -5.18
C VAL A 66 -7.18 3.54 -6.05
N LYS A 67 -6.21 2.90 -5.40
CA LYS A 67 -5.03 2.28 -6.03
C LYS A 67 -5.12 0.78 -6.01
N SER A 68 -5.43 0.21 -4.84
CA SER A 68 -5.60 -1.24 -4.68
C SER A 68 -6.80 -1.56 -3.81
N GLN A 69 -7.37 -2.74 -3.99
CA GLN A 69 -8.41 -3.29 -3.13
C GLN A 69 -7.96 -4.62 -2.53
N GLY A 70 -8.32 -4.87 -1.28
CA GLY A 70 -7.91 -6.06 -0.55
C GLY A 70 -9.08 -6.84 0.03
N THR A 71 -9.10 -8.16 -0.17
CA THR A 71 -10.09 -9.05 0.43
C THR A 71 -9.44 -10.30 1.00
N PHE A 72 -9.96 -10.74 2.15
CA PHE A 72 -9.49 -11.97 2.78
C PHE A 72 -10.05 -13.19 2.04
N ILE A 73 -9.23 -14.23 1.99
CA ILE A 73 -9.54 -15.52 1.38
C ILE A 73 -9.20 -16.63 2.38
N PHE A 74 -9.70 -17.84 2.16
CA PHE A 74 -9.20 -19.00 2.88
C PHE A 74 -7.75 -19.28 2.49
N GLY A 75 -6.92 -19.77 3.42
CA GLY A 75 -5.54 -20.12 3.15
C GLY A 75 -5.38 -21.15 2.02
N GLU A 76 -6.35 -22.07 1.87
CA GLU A 76 -6.37 -23.03 0.76
C GLU A 76 -6.50 -22.35 -0.62
N ALA A 77 -7.14 -21.18 -0.70
CA ALA A 77 -7.28 -20.44 -1.95
C ALA A 77 -5.94 -19.78 -2.36
N TYR A 78 -5.02 -19.52 -1.43
CA TYR A 78 -3.68 -19.04 -1.78
C TYR A 78 -2.94 -20.05 -2.66
N GLU A 79 -2.98 -21.34 -2.32
CA GLU A 79 -2.34 -22.39 -3.12
C GLU A 79 -2.98 -22.48 -4.52
N GLN A 80 -4.29 -22.25 -4.63
CA GLN A 80 -4.96 -22.19 -5.93
C GLN A 80 -4.45 -21.02 -6.78
N TYR A 81 -4.22 -19.83 -6.21
CA TYR A 81 -3.64 -18.71 -6.95
C TYR A 81 -2.21 -18.98 -7.37
N LYS A 82 -1.40 -19.61 -6.51
CA LYS A 82 -0.04 -20.00 -6.86
C LYS A 82 -0.02 -20.98 -8.03
N ASP A 83 -0.90 -21.96 -8.04
CA ASP A 83 -1.05 -22.92 -9.15
C ASP A 83 -1.55 -22.23 -10.44
N VAL A 84 -2.50 -21.30 -10.33
CA VAL A 84 -3.04 -20.54 -11.48
C VAL A 84 -1.95 -19.72 -12.15
N VAL A 85 -1.09 -19.05 -11.39
CA VAL A 85 0.00 -18.24 -11.93
C VAL A 85 0.99 -19.08 -12.75
N ASP A 86 1.15 -20.36 -12.43
CA ASP A 86 2.01 -21.28 -13.18
C ASP A 86 1.33 -21.94 -14.39
N THR A 87 -0.01 -21.96 -14.43
CA THR A 87 -0.78 -22.78 -15.39
C THR A 87 -1.65 -21.99 -16.36
N ASP A 88 -2.06 -20.78 -16.03
CA ASP A 88 -2.82 -19.90 -16.91
C ASP A 88 -1.88 -19.17 -17.88
N GLU A 89 -2.08 -19.37 -19.18
CA GLU A 89 -1.27 -18.74 -20.23
C GLU A 89 -1.41 -17.21 -20.30
N ASN A 90 -2.43 -16.65 -19.65
CA ASN A 90 -2.66 -15.21 -19.56
C ASN A 90 -2.06 -14.58 -18.29
N ALA A 91 -1.60 -15.42 -17.35
CA ALA A 91 -0.95 -14.97 -16.13
C ALA A 91 0.57 -14.90 -16.33
N GLU A 92 1.17 -13.81 -15.87
CA GLU A 92 2.62 -13.66 -15.81
C GLU A 92 3.07 -13.50 -14.37
N LEU A 93 3.89 -14.44 -13.87
CA LEU A 93 4.53 -14.31 -12.56
C LEU A 93 5.56 -13.17 -12.60
N LEU A 94 5.36 -12.17 -11.75
CA LEU A 94 6.22 -11.00 -11.65
C LEU A 94 7.20 -11.10 -10.47
N ASP A 95 6.74 -11.62 -9.32
CA ASP A 95 7.58 -11.85 -8.15
C ASP A 95 6.96 -12.89 -7.20
N SER A 96 7.77 -13.49 -6.34
CA SER A 96 7.29 -14.32 -5.23
C SER A 96 8.29 -14.31 -4.09
N GLY A 97 7.82 -14.50 -2.86
CA GLY A 97 8.74 -14.50 -1.73
C GLY A 97 8.05 -14.47 -0.38
N ASN A 98 8.71 -13.81 0.56
CA ASN A 98 8.23 -13.65 1.93
C ASN A 98 8.38 -12.20 2.37
N LYS A 99 7.32 -11.64 2.96
CA LYS A 99 7.32 -10.31 3.55
C LYS A 99 6.69 -10.38 4.95
N ASP A 100 7.41 -9.90 5.95
CA ASP A 100 6.97 -9.90 7.35
C ASP A 100 6.58 -11.31 7.88
N GLY A 101 7.17 -12.36 7.30
CA GLY A 101 6.85 -13.74 7.62
C GLY A 101 5.73 -14.36 6.77
N ASN A 102 5.00 -13.56 5.99
CA ASN A 102 3.92 -14.02 5.12
C ASN A 102 4.45 -14.39 3.73
N GLU A 103 4.07 -15.55 3.21
CA GLU A 103 4.42 -15.95 1.84
C GLU A 103 3.53 -15.20 0.85
N TYR A 104 4.08 -14.84 -0.32
CA TYR A 104 3.31 -14.17 -1.36
C TYR A 104 3.70 -14.61 -2.77
N VAL A 105 2.74 -14.48 -3.68
CA VAL A 105 2.95 -14.47 -5.13
C VAL A 105 2.38 -13.18 -5.70
N PHE A 106 3.06 -12.61 -6.69
CA PHE A 106 2.70 -11.40 -7.39
C PHE A 106 2.69 -11.65 -8.89
N TRP A 107 1.58 -11.39 -9.56
CA TRP A 107 1.42 -11.67 -10.99
C TRP A 107 0.62 -10.58 -11.69
N SER A 108 0.67 -10.57 -13.02
CA SER A 108 -0.21 -9.76 -13.85
C SER A 108 -1.09 -10.61 -14.76
N TYR A 109 -2.22 -10.03 -15.18
CA TYR A 109 -2.97 -10.47 -16.35
C TYR A 109 -2.82 -9.44 -17.46
N ASN A 110 -2.13 -9.82 -18.55
CA ASN A 110 -1.98 -9.02 -19.77
C ASN A 110 -1.55 -7.55 -19.52
N ASP A 111 -0.64 -7.30 -18.56
CA ASP A 111 -0.19 -5.97 -18.14
C ASP A 111 -1.31 -4.99 -17.71
N SER A 112 -2.51 -5.51 -17.41
CA SER A 112 -3.71 -4.72 -17.14
C SER A 112 -4.20 -4.78 -15.70
N GLU A 113 -3.92 -5.88 -15.01
CA GLU A 113 -4.29 -6.14 -13.63
C GLU A 113 -3.09 -6.77 -12.93
N TYR A 114 -2.77 -6.30 -11.72
CA TYR A 114 -1.59 -6.66 -10.95
C TYR A 114 -2.00 -7.13 -9.56
N ASN A 115 -1.81 -8.41 -9.28
CA ASN A 115 -2.42 -9.09 -8.15
C ASN A 115 -1.38 -9.68 -7.22
N TYR A 116 -1.59 -9.51 -5.91
CA TYR A 116 -0.89 -10.27 -4.88
C TYR A 116 -1.84 -11.28 -4.23
N ALA A 117 -1.37 -12.51 -4.05
CA ALA A 117 -1.93 -13.45 -3.10
C ALA A 117 -0.92 -13.61 -1.96
N ILE A 118 -1.39 -13.53 -0.72
CA ILE A 118 -0.56 -13.49 0.48
C ILE A 118 -1.11 -14.52 1.47
N LEU A 119 -0.29 -15.47 1.89
CA LEU A 119 -0.63 -16.42 2.95
C LEU A 119 -0.22 -15.86 4.31
N ILE A 120 -1.18 -15.65 5.19
CA ILE A 120 -0.94 -15.00 6.49
C ILE A 120 -0.43 -16.06 7.47
N LYS A 121 0.83 -15.91 7.88
CA LYS A 121 1.53 -16.87 8.73
C LYS A 121 0.81 -17.06 10.06
N GLY A 122 0.68 -18.32 10.49
CA GLY A 122 0.07 -18.69 11.76
C GLY A 122 -1.46 -18.71 11.74
N SER A 123 -2.08 -18.44 10.57
CA SER A 123 -3.53 -18.41 10.41
C SER A 123 -4.00 -19.40 9.34
N SER A 124 -5.32 -19.54 9.23
CA SER A 124 -5.98 -20.27 8.13
C SER A 124 -6.46 -19.33 7.02
N THR A 125 -5.94 -18.11 6.99
CA THR A 125 -6.40 -17.00 6.17
C THR A 125 -5.32 -16.56 5.18
N GLY A 126 -5.74 -16.21 3.96
CA GLY A 126 -4.95 -15.47 3.00
C GLY A 126 -5.55 -14.08 2.71
N LEU A 127 -4.83 -13.28 1.94
CA LEU A 127 -5.26 -11.97 1.47
C LEU A 127 -4.97 -11.86 -0.03
N ILE A 128 -5.94 -11.40 -0.79
CA ILE A 128 -5.75 -10.95 -2.18
C ILE A 128 -5.71 -9.43 -2.20
N LEU A 129 -4.73 -8.87 -2.91
CA LEU A 129 -4.71 -7.47 -3.29
C LEU A 129 -4.82 -7.38 -4.82
N ALA A 130 -5.80 -6.63 -5.32
CA ALA A 130 -5.95 -6.35 -6.74
C ALA A 130 -5.62 -4.88 -7.04
N ASN A 131 -4.95 -4.64 -8.17
CA ASN A 131 -4.53 -3.32 -8.62
C ASN A 131 -4.59 -3.21 -10.15
N ASP A 132 -5.46 -2.32 -10.65
CA ASP A 132 -5.64 -2.07 -12.09
C ASP A 132 -4.94 -0.78 -12.55
N VAL A 133 -4.06 -0.21 -11.73
CA VAL A 133 -3.39 1.06 -12.01
C VAL A 133 -2.06 0.83 -12.73
N SER A 134 -1.17 0.06 -12.09
CA SER A 134 0.14 -0.32 -12.65
C SER A 134 0.89 -1.27 -11.73
N GLU A 135 1.90 -1.96 -12.26
CA GLU A 135 2.84 -2.76 -11.47
C GLU A 135 3.48 -1.97 -10.33
N GLU A 136 3.91 -0.74 -10.63
CA GLU A 136 4.53 0.16 -9.64
C GLU A 136 3.54 0.53 -8.53
N SER A 137 2.29 0.84 -8.88
CA SER A 137 1.25 1.14 -7.89
C SER A 137 0.95 -0.08 -7.00
N ALA A 138 0.95 -1.29 -7.58
CA ALA A 138 0.70 -2.53 -6.84
C ALA A 138 1.83 -2.79 -5.84
N LYS A 139 3.10 -2.71 -6.29
CA LYS A 139 4.29 -2.85 -5.45
C LYS A 139 4.30 -1.81 -4.32
N GLU A 140 3.98 -0.55 -4.64
CA GLU A 140 3.96 0.51 -3.65
C GLU A 140 2.89 0.29 -2.57
N CYS A 141 1.69 -0.14 -2.97
CA CYS A 141 0.64 -0.51 -2.01
C CYS A 141 1.07 -1.67 -1.11
N PHE A 142 1.60 -2.75 -1.69
CA PHE A 142 2.05 -3.92 -0.94
C PHE A 142 3.20 -3.61 0.03
N ASN A 143 4.18 -2.82 -0.41
CA ASN A 143 5.34 -2.45 0.41
C ASN A 143 4.99 -1.61 1.64
N ARG A 144 3.90 -0.84 1.56
CA ARG A 144 3.39 -0.02 2.67
C ARG A 144 2.59 -0.80 3.70
N LEU A 145 2.19 -2.03 3.38
CA LEU A 145 1.39 -2.86 4.27
C LEU A 145 2.27 -3.67 5.23
N THR A 146 1.86 -3.77 6.48
CA THR A 146 2.29 -4.82 7.41
C THR A 146 1.05 -5.62 7.80
N ILE A 147 1.12 -6.93 7.63
CA ILE A 147 -0.01 -7.86 7.85
C ILE A 147 0.40 -8.87 8.90
N GLU A 148 -0.38 -8.97 9.97
CA GLU A 148 -0.08 -9.81 11.13
C GLU A 148 -1.32 -10.59 11.55
N TYR A 149 -1.18 -11.91 11.72
CA TYR A 149 -2.14 -12.69 12.51
C TYR A 149 -2.09 -12.23 13.97
N LYS A 150 -3.25 -12.19 14.63
CA LYS A 150 -3.39 -11.88 16.04
C LYS A 150 -3.90 -13.11 16.77
N ASP A 151 -3.00 -13.73 17.55
CA ASP A 151 -3.28 -14.83 18.49
C ASP A 151 -4.38 -14.47 19.51
#